data_AF-A0A1Z4V071-F1
#
_entry.id   AF-A0A1Z4V071-F1
#
_cell.length_a   1.000
_cell.length_b   1.000
_cell.length_c   1.000
_cell.angle_alpha   90.00
_cell.angle_beta   90.00
_cell.angle_gamma   90.00
#
_symmetry.space_group_name_H-M   'P 1'
#
loop_
_entity.id
_entity.type
_entity.pdbx_description
1 polymer ?
#
loop_
_entity_poly.entity_id
_entity_poly.type
_entity_poly.pdbx_seq_one_letter_code
_entity_poly.pdbx_strand_id
1 'polypeptide(L)'
;MTQELIDLRNSILEQRYSDALAIVDELEGMSKQAILRNIQAFLRILLIHLIKNQIEARLTNSWVASIRNSLIEIKKINLKENKKSYYINQNEWDGWLEDEIELAIADASLEVMNGKFKRQQLSQMLNKPQLILTATELINFTYNYQIRELPDIIDDYLGNLSGGEDWKLGKR
;
A
#
# COMPACT_ATOMS: atom_id res chain seq x y z
N MET A 1 -23.21 5.79 -17.22
CA MET A 1 -22.74 7.14 -17.59
C MET A 1 -22.95 8.00 -16.37
N THR A 2 -21.89 8.54 -15.76
CA THR A 2 -21.99 9.36 -14.54
C THR A 2 -22.55 10.74 -14.86
N GLN A 3 -23.15 11.43 -13.89
CA GLN A 3 -23.84 12.72 -14.09
C GLN A 3 -22.87 13.78 -14.66
N GLU A 4 -21.63 13.76 -14.19
CA GLU A 4 -20.52 14.62 -14.62
C GLU A 4 -20.21 14.47 -16.12
N LEU A 5 -20.32 13.25 -16.68
CA LEU A 5 -20.12 13.03 -18.12
C LEU A 5 -21.28 13.58 -18.96
N ILE A 6 -22.49 13.58 -18.40
CA ILE A 6 -23.67 14.20 -19.04
C ILE A 6 -23.50 15.73 -19.03
N ASP A 7 -23.11 16.29 -17.90
CA ASP A 7 -22.92 17.74 -17.72
C ASP A 7 -21.74 18.27 -18.56
N LEU A 8 -20.66 17.49 -18.68
CA LEU A 8 -19.56 17.77 -19.60
C LEU A 8 -20.06 17.80 -21.05
N ARG A 9 -20.82 16.77 -21.48
CA ARG A 9 -21.37 16.71 -22.84
C ARG A 9 -22.27 17.90 -23.13
N ASN A 10 -23.14 18.28 -22.18
CA ASN A 10 -24.04 19.41 -22.33
C ASN A 10 -23.26 20.73 -22.42
N SER A 11 -22.27 20.93 -21.56
CA SER A 11 -21.42 22.13 -21.59
C SER A 11 -20.67 22.27 -22.92
N ILE A 12 -20.20 21.15 -23.50
CA ILE A 12 -19.58 21.14 -24.85
C ILE A 12 -20.60 21.53 -25.93
N LEU A 13 -21.80 20.94 -25.91
CA LEU A 13 -22.85 21.22 -26.90
C LEU A 13 -23.36 22.66 -26.83
N GLU A 14 -23.41 23.24 -25.63
CA GLU A 14 -23.80 24.62 -25.35
C GLU A 14 -22.64 25.63 -25.52
N GLN A 15 -21.47 25.17 -25.94
CA GLN A 15 -20.25 25.99 -26.12
C GLN A 15 -19.77 26.69 -24.83
N ARG A 16 -20.16 26.17 -23.66
CA ARG A 16 -19.69 26.60 -22.34
C ARG A 16 -18.36 25.93 -22.00
N TYR A 17 -17.30 26.28 -22.74
CA TYR A 17 -16.02 25.59 -22.65
C TYR A 17 -15.30 25.77 -21.30
N SER A 18 -15.46 26.92 -20.64
CA SER A 18 -14.93 27.12 -19.29
C SER A 18 -15.55 26.16 -18.27
N ASP A 19 -16.87 25.96 -18.35
CA ASP A 19 -17.59 25.03 -17.49
C ASP A 19 -17.20 23.59 -17.81
N ALA A 20 -17.06 23.25 -19.10
CA ALA A 20 -16.57 21.95 -19.53
C ALA A 20 -15.16 21.63 -18.98
N LEU A 21 -14.23 22.60 -19.02
CA LEU A 21 -12.89 22.42 -18.47
C LEU A 21 -12.91 22.23 -16.95
N ALA A 22 -13.75 22.98 -16.23
CA ALA A 22 -13.90 22.79 -14.78
C ALA A 22 -14.37 21.38 -14.41
N ILE A 23 -15.29 20.80 -15.20
CA ILE A 23 -15.76 19.42 -14.99
C ILE A 23 -14.65 18.40 -15.31
N VAL A 24 -13.80 18.66 -16.32
CA VAL A 24 -12.64 17.82 -16.61
C VAL A 24 -11.67 17.80 -15.43
N ASP A 25 -11.35 18.97 -14.86
CA ASP A 25 -10.47 19.07 -13.69
C ASP A 25 -11.04 18.30 -12.48
N GLU A 26 -12.36 18.36 -12.28
CA GLU A 26 -13.05 17.60 -11.22
C GLU A 26 -12.94 16.08 -11.45
N LEU A 27 -13.23 15.61 -12.66
CA LEU A 27 -13.14 14.20 -13.04
C LEU A 27 -11.70 13.66 -12.91
N GLU A 28 -10.70 14.46 -13.30
CA GLU A 28 -9.29 14.13 -13.09
C GLU A 28 -8.94 14.03 -11.60
N GLY A 29 -9.44 14.96 -10.78
CA GLY A 29 -9.29 14.95 -9.32
C GLY A 29 -9.89 13.70 -8.68
N MET A 30 -11.11 13.32 -9.08
CA MET A 30 -11.79 12.11 -8.59
C MET A 30 -11.02 10.84 -8.94
N SER A 31 -10.54 10.73 -10.19
CA SER A 31 -9.72 9.60 -10.64
C SER A 31 -8.43 9.47 -9.85
N LYS A 32 -7.72 10.59 -9.65
CA LYS A 32 -6.51 10.64 -8.82
C LYS A 32 -6.81 10.17 -7.39
N GLN A 33 -7.89 10.66 -6.78
CA GLN A 33 -8.25 10.28 -5.42
C GLN A 33 -8.58 8.79 -5.30
N ALA A 34 -9.27 8.20 -6.28
CA ALA A 34 -9.57 6.77 -6.31
C ALA A 34 -8.29 5.92 -6.35
N ILE A 35 -7.29 6.33 -7.15
CA ILE A 35 -6.00 5.64 -7.23
C ILE A 35 -5.26 5.72 -5.89
N LEU A 36 -5.20 6.90 -5.27
CA LEU A 36 -4.56 7.08 -3.97
C LEU A 36 -5.22 6.22 -2.87
N ARG A 37 -6.56 6.13 -2.85
CA ARG A 37 -7.29 5.25 -1.92
C ARG A 37 -6.95 3.78 -2.12
N ASN A 38 -6.78 3.34 -3.37
CA ASN A 38 -6.37 1.97 -3.65
C ASN A 38 -4.92 1.71 -3.18
N ILE A 39 -4.01 2.66 -3.39
CA ILE A 39 -2.63 2.57 -2.85
C ILE A 39 -2.66 2.43 -1.32
N GLN A 40 -3.46 3.27 -0.64
CA GLN A 40 -3.65 3.19 0.81
C GLN A 40 -4.17 1.82 1.26
N ALA A 41 -5.15 1.24 0.56
CA ALA A 41 -5.67 -0.07 0.90
C ALA A 41 -4.59 -1.16 0.84
N PHE A 42 -3.76 -1.17 -0.21
CA PHE A 42 -2.65 -2.13 -0.32
C PHE A 42 -1.54 -1.85 0.71
N LEU A 43 -1.26 -0.58 0.99
CA LEU A 43 -0.32 -0.16 2.03
C LEU A 43 -0.77 -0.66 3.41
N ARG A 44 -2.06 -0.53 3.73
CA ARG A 44 -2.63 -1.05 4.98
C ARG A 44 -2.45 -2.56 5.09
N ILE A 45 -2.77 -3.31 4.03
CA ILE A 45 -2.59 -4.77 4.00
C ILE A 45 -1.11 -5.16 4.20
N LEU A 46 -0.19 -4.44 3.56
CA LEU A 46 1.25 -4.63 3.76
C LEU A 46 1.62 -4.44 5.24
N LEU A 47 1.22 -3.32 5.84
CA LEU A 47 1.51 -2.98 7.23
C LEU A 47 0.91 -3.99 8.22
N ILE A 48 -0.31 -4.48 7.99
CA ILE A 48 -0.94 -5.52 8.83
C ILE A 48 -0.04 -6.77 8.90
N HIS A 49 0.50 -7.21 7.76
CA HIS A 49 1.33 -8.41 7.73
C HIS A 49 2.72 -8.19 8.32
N LEU A 50 3.31 -7.00 8.15
CA LEU A 50 4.56 -6.63 8.82
C LEU A 50 4.39 -6.52 10.34
N ILE A 51 3.27 -5.98 10.81
CA ILE A 51 2.92 -5.94 12.24
C ILE A 51 2.83 -7.37 12.80
N LYS A 52 2.13 -8.27 12.09
CA LYS A 52 2.04 -9.68 12.48
C LYS A 52 3.41 -10.35 12.53
N ASN A 53 4.28 -10.10 11.54
CA ASN A 53 5.65 -10.61 11.56
C ASN A 53 6.45 -10.09 12.77
N GLN A 54 6.42 -8.79 13.04
CA GLN A 54 7.19 -8.20 14.14
C GLN A 54 6.74 -8.71 15.51
N ILE A 55 5.43 -8.92 15.70
CA ILE A 55 4.87 -9.37 16.98
C ILE A 55 4.99 -10.88 17.18
N GLU A 56 4.72 -11.66 16.14
CA GLU A 56 4.73 -13.13 16.24
C GLU A 56 6.10 -13.75 15.92
N ALA A 57 7.07 -12.94 15.49
CA ALA A 57 8.43 -13.36 15.12
C ALA A 57 8.43 -14.56 14.16
N ARG A 58 7.50 -14.56 13.19
CA ARG A 58 7.31 -15.63 12.20
C ARG A 58 6.83 -15.09 10.86
N LEU A 59 7.00 -15.89 9.82
CA LEU A 59 6.38 -15.70 8.52
C LEU A 59 5.65 -16.96 8.09
N THR A 60 4.51 -16.78 7.40
CA THR A 60 3.78 -17.87 6.74
C THR A 60 3.74 -17.60 5.24
N ASN A 61 3.52 -18.66 4.45
CA ASN A 61 3.36 -18.53 3.00
C ASN A 61 2.23 -17.56 2.62
N SER A 62 1.12 -17.55 3.37
CA SER A 62 0.02 -16.63 3.10
C SER A 62 0.39 -15.19 3.42
N TRP A 63 1.18 -14.94 4.45
CA TRP A 63 1.62 -13.58 4.80
C TRP A 63 2.62 -13.03 3.78
N VAL A 64 3.59 -13.84 3.38
CA VAL A 64 4.54 -13.49 2.33
C VAL A 64 3.81 -13.21 1.01
N ALA A 65 2.84 -14.05 0.64
CA ALA A 65 2.02 -13.83 -0.55
C ALA A 65 1.23 -12.51 -0.47
N SER A 66 0.61 -12.19 0.68
CA SER A 66 -0.09 -10.92 0.89
C SER A 66 0.84 -9.71 0.76
N ILE A 67 2.02 -9.74 1.39
CA ILE A 67 3.03 -8.69 1.31
C ILE A 67 3.46 -8.46 -0.15
N ARG A 68 3.80 -9.54 -0.85
CA ARG A 68 4.21 -9.48 -2.25
C ARG A 68 3.11 -8.91 -3.14
N ASN A 69 1.88 -9.37 -2.95
CA ASN A 69 0.74 -8.90 -3.72
C ASN A 69 0.50 -7.40 -3.49
N SER A 70 0.52 -6.93 -2.25
CA SER A 70 0.40 -5.50 -1.93
C SER A 70 1.46 -4.67 -2.65
N LEU A 71 2.74 -5.08 -2.61
CA LEU A 71 3.83 -4.35 -3.25
C LEU A 71 3.72 -4.32 -4.77
N ILE A 72 3.32 -5.44 -5.39
CA ILE A 72 3.10 -5.53 -6.84
C ILE A 72 1.94 -4.62 -7.26
N GLU A 73 0.82 -4.64 -6.53
CA GLU A 73 -0.32 -3.80 -6.85
C GLU A 73 -0.01 -2.31 -6.63
N ILE A 74 0.69 -1.94 -5.55
CA ILE A 74 1.21 -0.58 -5.35
C ILE A 74 2.06 -0.16 -6.56
N LYS A 75 3.00 -0.99 -7.01
CA LYS A 75 3.84 -0.67 -8.18
C LYS A 75 3.01 -0.40 -9.43
N LYS A 76 2.02 -1.26 -9.70
CA LYS A 76 1.18 -1.18 -10.91
C LYS A 76 0.35 0.10 -10.95
N ILE A 77 -0.29 0.45 -9.84
CA ILE A 77 -1.23 1.58 -9.81
C ILE A 77 -0.56 2.91 -9.51
N ASN A 78 0.61 2.91 -8.85
CA ASN A 78 1.31 4.15 -8.52
C ASN A 78 2.03 4.77 -9.73
N LEU A 79 2.41 3.97 -10.74
CA LEU A 79 2.98 4.49 -11.98
C LEU A 79 1.88 5.07 -12.87
N LYS A 80 1.95 6.37 -13.18
CA LYS A 80 0.97 7.03 -14.07
C LYS A 80 1.06 6.48 -15.49
N GLU A 81 0.01 6.71 -16.27
CA GLU A 81 -0.09 6.27 -17.67
C GLU A 81 1.06 6.73 -18.56
N ASN A 82 1.68 7.87 -18.24
CA ASN A 82 2.86 8.38 -18.94
C ASN A 82 4.14 7.55 -18.72
N LYS A 83 4.10 6.53 -17.85
CA LYS A 83 5.19 5.61 -17.50
C LYS A 83 6.47 6.29 -16.99
N LYS A 84 6.36 7.54 -16.55
CA LYS A 84 7.51 8.38 -16.14
C LYS A 84 7.33 9.04 -14.77
N SER A 85 6.11 9.12 -14.28
CA SER A 85 5.78 9.82 -13.03
C SER A 85 4.87 8.97 -12.15
N TYR A 86 4.84 9.31 -10.86
CA TYR A 86 4.12 8.54 -9.85
C TYR A 86 3.03 9.38 -9.19
N TYR A 87 1.98 8.72 -8.67
CA TYR A 87 0.97 9.38 -7.85
C TYR A 87 1.52 9.76 -6.47
N ILE A 88 2.37 8.92 -5.90
CA ILE A 88 3.21 9.15 -4.72
C ILE A 88 4.65 8.95 -5.16
N ASN A 89 5.49 9.99 -5.05
CA ASN A 89 6.90 9.87 -5.38
C ASN A 89 7.67 9.09 -4.31
N GLN A 90 8.86 8.60 -4.66
CA GLN A 90 9.67 7.77 -3.77
C GLN A 90 9.99 8.44 -2.41
N ASN A 91 10.07 9.77 -2.38
CA ASN A 91 10.36 10.57 -1.19
C ASN A 91 9.10 11.13 -0.49
N GLU A 92 7.90 10.68 -0.85
CA GLU A 92 6.62 11.22 -0.34
C GLU A 92 5.87 10.24 0.55
N TRP A 93 6.47 9.09 0.92
CA TRP A 93 5.76 8.02 1.65
C TRP A 93 5.57 8.26 3.14
N ASP A 94 6.39 9.10 3.77
CA ASP A 94 6.42 9.24 5.24
C ASP A 94 5.03 9.52 5.83
N GLY A 95 4.32 10.52 5.30
CA GLY A 95 2.97 10.86 5.76
C GLY A 95 1.96 9.73 5.54
N TRP A 96 2.05 9.00 4.42
CA TRP A 96 1.15 7.87 4.15
C TRP A 96 1.39 6.70 5.09
N LEU A 97 2.67 6.44 5.42
CA LEU A 97 3.05 5.39 6.37
C LEU A 97 2.59 5.74 7.79
N GLU A 98 2.78 6.97 8.23
CA GLU A 98 2.36 7.43 9.55
C GLU A 98 0.83 7.28 9.74
N ASP A 99 0.04 7.74 8.77
CA ASP A 99 -1.41 7.64 8.82
C ASP A 99 -1.91 6.18 8.76
N GLU A 100 -1.38 5.37 7.84
CA GLU A 100 -1.86 4.00 7.64
C GLU A 100 -1.39 3.03 8.72
N ILE A 101 -0.29 3.29 9.42
CA ILE A 101 0.16 2.46 10.55
C ILE A 101 -0.90 2.43 11.66
N GLU A 102 -1.51 3.56 12.00
CA GLU A 102 -2.51 3.59 13.07
C GLU A 102 -3.77 2.80 12.74
N LEU A 103 -4.15 2.77 11.46
CA LEU A 103 -5.27 1.96 10.96
C LEU A 103 -4.88 0.47 10.91
N ALA A 104 -3.69 0.16 10.41
CA ALA A 104 -3.17 -1.20 10.35
C ALA A 104 -3.01 -1.83 11.74
N ILE A 105 -2.65 -1.07 12.78
CA ILE A 105 -2.60 -1.57 14.17
C ILE A 105 -3.99 -1.97 14.65
N ALA A 106 -5.02 -1.19 14.31
CA ALA A 106 -6.40 -1.52 14.68
C ALA A 106 -6.83 -2.84 14.03
N ASP A 107 -6.62 -2.98 12.73
CA ASP A 107 -6.99 -4.19 11.98
C ASP A 107 -6.16 -5.40 12.41
N ALA A 108 -4.85 -5.24 12.55
CA ALA A 108 -3.96 -6.31 13.00
C ALA A 108 -4.29 -6.80 14.41
N SER A 109 -4.82 -5.94 15.30
CA SER A 109 -5.23 -6.35 16.64
C SER A 109 -6.36 -7.40 16.65
N LEU A 110 -7.13 -7.51 15.57
CA LEU A 110 -8.15 -8.54 15.41
C LEU A 110 -7.56 -9.91 15.06
N GLU A 111 -6.38 -9.93 14.42
CA GLU A 111 -5.77 -11.15 13.88
C GLU A 111 -4.58 -11.64 14.70
N VAL A 112 -3.74 -10.72 15.18
CA VAL A 112 -2.48 -11.02 15.87
C VAL A 112 -2.76 -11.88 17.09
N MET A 113 -2.06 -13.02 17.18
CA MET A 113 -2.20 -13.97 18.29
C MET A 113 -3.66 -14.37 18.57
N ASN A 114 -4.49 -14.47 17.52
CA ASN A 114 -5.93 -14.74 17.57
C ASN A 114 -6.72 -13.67 18.37
N GLY A 115 -6.39 -12.40 18.19
CA GLY A 115 -7.11 -11.28 18.83
C GLY A 115 -6.80 -11.11 20.31
N LYS A 116 -5.68 -11.67 20.80
CA LYS A 116 -5.30 -11.65 22.22
C LYS A 116 -5.04 -10.23 22.74
N PHE A 117 -4.57 -9.32 21.89
CA PHE A 117 -4.15 -7.98 22.28
C PHE A 117 -5.12 -6.93 21.75
N LYS A 118 -5.52 -5.99 22.60
CA LYS A 118 -6.23 -4.78 22.15
C LYS A 118 -5.29 -3.86 21.39
N ARG A 119 -5.84 -3.01 20.51
CA ARG A 119 -5.10 -1.97 19.76
C ARG A 119 -4.01 -1.27 20.57
N GLN A 120 -4.35 -0.77 21.76
CA GLN A 120 -3.39 -0.04 22.62
C GLN A 120 -2.21 -0.90 23.07
N GLN A 121 -2.46 -2.17 23.43
CA GLN A 121 -1.40 -3.10 23.84
C GLN A 121 -0.50 -3.44 22.65
N LEU A 122 -1.10 -3.70 21.49
CA LEU A 122 -0.36 -3.98 20.26
C LEU A 122 0.54 -2.78 19.88
N SER A 123 0.00 -1.56 19.95
CA SER A 123 0.73 -0.32 19.66
C SER A 123 1.96 -0.13 20.57
N GLN A 124 1.88 -0.55 21.84
CA GLN A 124 2.99 -0.48 22.80
C GLN A 124 4.06 -1.56 22.57
N MET A 125 3.68 -2.71 22.03
CA MET A 125 4.60 -3.81 21.72
C MET A 125 5.38 -3.58 20.43
N LEU A 126 4.84 -2.77 19.52
CA LEU A 126 5.44 -2.50 18.22
C LEU A 126 6.64 -1.57 18.31
N ASN A 127 7.72 -1.96 17.62
CA ASN A 127 8.78 -1.04 17.27
C ASN A 127 8.39 -0.32 15.97
N LYS A 128 7.61 0.78 16.12
CA LYS A 128 7.12 1.58 14.98
C LYS A 128 8.25 2.14 14.10
N PRO A 129 9.37 2.68 14.63
CA PRO A 129 10.48 3.10 13.78
C PRO A 129 11.02 1.99 12.88
N GLN A 130 11.20 0.78 13.42
CA GLN A 130 11.65 -0.36 12.62
C GLN A 130 10.61 -0.79 11.59
N LEU A 131 9.32 -0.75 11.94
CA LEU A 131 8.22 -1.06 11.01
C LEU A 131 8.21 -0.08 9.81
N ILE A 132 8.36 1.22 10.08
CA ILE A 132 8.44 2.26 9.05
C ILE A 132 9.65 2.02 8.15
N LEU A 133 10.82 1.73 8.73
CA LEU A 133 12.03 1.42 7.96
C LEU A 133 11.81 0.21 7.03
N THR A 134 11.32 -0.90 7.57
CA THR A 134 11.04 -2.12 6.80
C THR A 134 10.03 -1.87 5.67
N ALA A 135 8.94 -1.16 5.96
CA ALA A 135 7.93 -0.82 4.96
C ALA A 135 8.51 0.09 3.86
N THR A 136 9.32 1.07 4.23
CA THR A 136 9.98 2.01 3.29
C THR A 136 10.95 1.27 2.37
N GLU A 137 11.77 0.36 2.89
CA GLU A 137 12.68 -0.45 2.09
C GLU A 137 11.93 -1.32 1.08
N LEU A 138 10.86 -2.00 1.52
CA LEU A 138 10.01 -2.81 0.64
C LEU A 138 9.31 -1.96 -0.44
N ILE A 139 8.78 -0.79 -0.07
CA ILE A 139 8.17 0.14 -1.04
C ILE A 139 9.21 0.65 -2.03
N ASN A 140 10.45 0.91 -1.60
CA ASN A 140 11.54 1.31 -2.50
C ASN A 140 11.84 0.28 -3.60
N PHE A 141 11.65 -1.01 -3.32
CA PHE A 141 11.78 -2.04 -4.36
C PHE A 141 10.81 -1.82 -5.53
N THR A 142 9.63 -1.24 -5.27
CA THR A 142 8.64 -0.93 -6.31
C THR A 142 9.12 0.13 -7.31
N TYR A 143 10.12 0.93 -6.96
CA TYR A 143 10.76 1.90 -7.85
C TYR A 143 11.97 1.30 -8.56
N ASN A 144 12.75 0.49 -7.85
CA ASN A 144 14.07 0.05 -8.28
C ASN A 144 14.08 -1.22 -9.14
N TYR A 145 13.06 -2.08 -9.02
CA TYR A 145 13.02 -3.38 -9.70
C TYR A 145 11.83 -3.53 -10.64
N GLN A 146 11.96 -4.40 -11.64
CA GLN A 146 10.86 -4.74 -12.54
C GLN A 146 9.85 -5.67 -11.85
N ILE A 147 8.59 -5.66 -12.30
CA ILE A 147 7.53 -6.49 -11.69
C ILE A 147 7.92 -7.98 -11.64
N ARG A 148 8.61 -8.48 -12.67
CA ARG A 148 9.03 -9.89 -12.75
C ARG A 148 10.14 -10.26 -11.75
N GLU A 149 10.89 -9.28 -11.25
CA GLU A 149 12.00 -9.45 -10.32
C GLU A 149 11.54 -9.30 -8.86
N LEU A 150 10.44 -8.56 -8.64
CA LEU A 150 9.92 -8.29 -7.30
C LEU A 150 9.69 -9.54 -6.44
N PRO A 151 9.12 -10.66 -6.95
CA PRO A 151 8.89 -11.84 -6.10
C PRO A 151 10.14 -12.32 -5.38
N ASP A 152 11.25 -12.50 -6.11
CA ASP A 152 12.49 -13.05 -5.57
C ASP A 152 13.17 -12.04 -4.62
N ILE A 153 13.20 -10.76 -5.00
CA ILE A 153 13.78 -9.68 -4.17
C ILE A 153 13.02 -9.54 -2.85
N ILE A 154 11.69 -9.60 -2.89
CA ILE A 154 10.85 -9.50 -1.69
C ILE A 154 11.07 -10.73 -0.81
N ASP A 155 11.11 -11.93 -1.37
CA ASP A 155 11.31 -13.16 -0.61
C ASP A 155 12.67 -13.22 0.08
N ASP A 156 13.72 -12.82 -0.64
CA ASP A 156 15.07 -12.75 -0.07
C ASP A 156 15.13 -11.79 1.11
N TYR A 157 14.54 -10.61 0.97
CA TYR A 157 14.43 -9.60 2.02
C TYR A 157 13.62 -10.10 3.22
N LEU A 158 12.42 -10.63 2.98
CA LEU A 158 11.52 -11.12 4.04
C LEU A 158 12.13 -12.27 4.82
N GLY A 159 12.89 -13.15 4.16
CA GLY A 159 13.57 -14.23 4.87
C GLY A 159 14.75 -13.77 5.75
N ASN A 160 15.12 -12.48 5.73
CA ASN A 160 16.06 -11.89 6.68
C ASN A 160 15.36 -11.17 7.85
N LEU A 161 14.02 -11.10 7.83
CA LEU A 161 13.24 -10.60 8.97
C LEU A 161 13.14 -11.67 10.07
N SER A 162 12.62 -11.25 11.23
CA SER A 162 12.39 -12.13 12.38
C SER A 162 11.52 -13.34 11.97
N GLY A 163 12.00 -14.55 12.26
CA GLY A 163 11.36 -15.82 11.86
C GLY A 163 11.40 -16.13 10.35
N GLY A 164 12.12 -15.33 9.56
CA GLY A 164 12.28 -15.54 8.12
C GLY A 164 13.17 -16.72 7.76
N GLU A 165 14.16 -17.05 8.60
CA GLU A 165 15.02 -18.23 8.41
C GLU A 165 14.21 -19.53 8.49
N ASP A 166 13.35 -19.66 9.50
CA ASP A 166 12.47 -20.83 9.65
C ASP A 166 11.52 -20.98 8.47
N TRP A 167 10.97 -19.85 7.97
CA TRP A 167 10.15 -19.83 6.76
C TRP A 167 10.94 -20.28 5.52
N LYS A 168 12.16 -19.77 5.30
CA LYS A 168 13.04 -20.18 4.19
C LYS A 168 13.35 -21.67 4.23
N LEU A 169 13.52 -22.24 5.43
CA LEU A 169 13.81 -23.66 5.65
C LEU A 169 12.55 -24.55 5.66
N GLY A 170 11.36 -23.97 5.51
CA GLY A 170 10.09 -24.70 5.57
C GLY A 170 9.77 -25.29 6.96
N LYS A 171 10.41 -24.75 8.01
CA LYS A 171 10.17 -25.15 9.40
C LYS A 171 8.89 -24.48 9.90
N ARG A 172 8.09 -25.22 10.66
CA ARG A 172 6.84 -24.74 11.27
C ARG A 172 7.07 -24.27 12.70
#